data_AF-A0A7M1QC22-F1
#
_entry.id   AF-A0A7M1QC22-F1
#
_cell.length_a   1.000
_cell.length_b   1.000
_cell.length_c   1.000
_cell.angle_alpha   90.00
_cell.angle_beta   90.00
_cell.angle_gamma   90.00
#
_symmetry.space_group_name_H-M   'P 1'
#
loop_
_entity.id
_entity.type
_entity.pdbx_description
1 polymer ?
#
loop_
_entity_poly.entity_id
_entity_poly.type
_entity_poly.pdbx_seq_one_letter_code
_entity_poly.pdbx_strand_id
1 'polypeptide(L)'
;MFWKLMPCHAVRDIDLPFIESPTLASSKVKDKLSREPGREGLSQLYAKAGGCGVLPDREVAIRTIVKAVKQGTLLLVLNDGFDRPFLPLVEWNGKQWRSNAHWAFSTSGLVDSLLPRLNARG
;
A
#
# COMPACT_ATOMS: atom_id res chain seq x y z
N MET A 1 -6.71 -9.24 11.69
CA MET A 1 -6.20 -7.94 11.18
C MET A 1 -5.98 -8.06 9.68
N PHE A 2 -6.90 -7.53 8.86
CA PHE A 2 -6.90 -7.76 7.40
C PHE A 2 -6.23 -6.59 6.66
N TRP A 3 -5.07 -6.86 6.08
CA TRP A 3 -4.33 -5.96 5.23
C TRP A 3 -3.98 -6.68 3.94
N LYS A 4 -3.81 -5.94 2.85
CA LYS A 4 -3.37 -6.49 1.56
C LYS A 4 -2.30 -5.60 0.94
N LEU A 5 -1.39 -6.21 0.18
CA LEU A 5 -0.48 -5.48 -0.71
C LEU A 5 -0.98 -5.59 -2.14
N MET A 6 -1.14 -4.42 -2.75
CA MET A 6 -1.60 -4.30 -4.12
C MET A 6 -0.56 -3.60 -4.97
N PRO A 7 -0.29 -4.08 -6.19
CA PRO A 7 0.44 -3.30 -7.18
C PRO A 7 -0.24 -1.96 -7.43
N CYS A 8 0.55 -0.91 -7.65
CA CYS A 8 0.02 0.44 -7.88
C CYS A 8 -0.99 0.49 -9.04
N HIS A 9 -0.77 -0.26 -10.12
CA HIS A 9 -1.67 -0.32 -11.27
C HIS A 9 -2.98 -1.06 -11.00
N ALA A 10 -3.09 -1.82 -9.90
CA ALA A 10 -4.30 -2.54 -9.51
C ALA A 10 -5.18 -1.73 -8.54
N VAL A 11 -4.69 -0.58 -8.06
CA VAL A 11 -5.43 0.29 -7.13
C VAL A 11 -6.57 0.98 -7.87
N ARG A 12 -7.75 0.95 -7.24
CA ARG A 12 -8.92 1.73 -7.69
C ARG A 12 -9.02 3.00 -6.88
N ASP A 13 -9.77 3.96 -7.41
CA ASP A 13 -10.06 5.23 -6.76
C ASP A 13 -10.67 5.05 -5.36
N ILE A 14 -11.58 4.10 -5.16
CA ILE A 14 -12.19 3.81 -3.84
C ILE A 14 -11.20 3.24 -2.81
N ASP A 15 -10.06 2.72 -3.26
CA ASP A 15 -9.06 2.17 -2.35
C ASP A 15 -8.17 3.30 -1.77
N LEU A 16 -8.08 4.48 -2.42
CA LEU A 16 -7.18 5.57 -2.01
C LEU A 16 -7.29 5.98 -0.53
N PRO A 17 -8.49 6.16 0.06
CA PRO A 17 -8.61 6.56 1.48
C PRO A 17 -8.05 5.53 2.46
N PHE A 18 -7.87 4.29 2.00
CA PHE A 18 -7.44 3.15 2.81
C PHE A 18 -5.96 2.81 2.58
N ILE A 19 -5.24 3.58 1.76
CA ILE A 19 -3.83 3.33 1.50
C ILE A 19 -2.98 4.11 2.48
N GLU A 20 -2.14 3.39 3.21
CA GLU A 20 -1.11 3.96 4.07
C GLU A 20 0.05 4.52 3.23
N SER A 21 0.59 5.67 3.65
CA SER A 21 1.77 6.26 3.00
C SER A 21 2.94 5.26 2.89
N PRO A 22 3.70 5.24 1.77
CA PRO A 22 4.82 4.31 1.57
C PRO A 22 5.83 4.28 2.73
N THR A 23 6.11 5.45 3.30
CA THR A 23 7.02 5.62 4.44
C THR A 23 6.56 4.78 5.63
N LEU A 24 5.32 4.97 6.08
CA LEU A 24 4.80 4.27 7.25
C LEU A 24 4.41 2.81 6.94
N ALA A 25 3.90 2.57 5.73
CA ALA A 25 3.56 1.25 5.22
C ALA A 25 4.76 0.31 5.25
N SER A 26 5.95 0.78 4.86
CA SER A 26 7.15 -0.06 4.83
C SER A 26 7.52 -0.63 6.20
N SER A 27 7.42 0.17 7.27
CA SER A 27 7.64 -0.29 8.65
C SER A 27 6.56 -1.28 9.08
N LYS A 28 5.28 -0.94 8.86
CA LYS A 28 4.15 -1.82 9.20
C LYS A 28 4.27 -3.18 8.51
N VAL A 29 4.62 -3.20 7.23
CA VAL A 29 4.78 -4.43 6.44
C VAL A 29 5.96 -5.25 6.94
N LYS A 30 7.10 -4.62 7.23
CA LYS A 30 8.27 -5.31 7.80
C LYS A 30 7.92 -6.01 9.11
N ASP A 31 7.29 -5.29 10.03
CA ASP A 31 6.93 -5.81 11.35
C ASP A 31 5.92 -6.95 11.24
N LYS A 32 4.90 -6.80 10.38
CA LYS A 32 3.91 -7.85 10.13
C LYS A 32 4.56 -9.11 9.56
N LEU A 33 5.29 -9.00 8.44
CA LEU A 33 5.90 -10.15 7.79
C LEU A 33 6.96 -10.87 8.66
N SER A 34 7.59 -10.14 9.59
CA SER A 34 8.54 -10.72 10.55
C SER A 34 7.86 -11.58 11.61
N ARG A 35 6.62 -11.25 11.98
CA ARG A 35 5.83 -12.01 12.96
C ARG A 35 5.07 -13.15 12.28
N GLU A 36 4.23 -12.83 11.31
CA GLU A 36 3.46 -13.80 10.53
C GLU A 36 3.19 -13.26 9.13
N PRO A 37 3.33 -14.07 8.06
CA PRO A 37 2.80 -13.67 6.76
C PRO A 37 1.29 -13.45 6.92
N GLY A 38 0.78 -12.31 6.45
CA GLY A 38 -0.64 -11.98 6.56
C GLY A 38 -1.54 -12.94 5.76
N ARG A 39 -2.75 -12.49 5.42
CA ARG A 39 -3.67 -13.28 4.58
C ARG A 39 -3.04 -13.74 3.25
N GLU A 40 -2.11 -12.97 2.72
CA GLU A 40 -1.33 -13.32 1.53
C GLU A 40 -0.02 -14.01 1.93
N GLY A 41 0.24 -15.18 1.33
CA GLY A 41 1.47 -15.92 1.57
C GLY A 41 2.71 -15.18 1.07
N LEU A 42 3.85 -15.40 1.73
CA LEU A 42 5.11 -14.72 1.41
C LEU A 42 5.54 -14.88 -0.07
N SER A 43 5.30 -16.05 -0.68
CA SER A 43 5.58 -16.30 -2.09
C SER A 43 4.76 -15.42 -3.03
N GLN A 44 3.46 -15.24 -2.75
CA GLN A 44 2.57 -14.39 -3.55
C GLN A 44 2.98 -12.92 -3.43
N LEU A 45 3.30 -12.47 -2.21
CA LEU A 45 3.78 -11.13 -1.97
C LEU A 45 5.11 -10.86 -2.66
N TYR A 46 6.03 -11.83 -2.64
CA TYR A 46 7.30 -11.74 -3.33
C TYR A 46 7.13 -11.60 -4.84
N ALA A 47 6.25 -12.41 -5.44
CA ALA A 47 5.93 -12.31 -6.87
C ALA A 47 5.35 -10.94 -7.24
N LYS A 48 4.41 -10.42 -6.44
CA LYS A 48 3.84 -9.07 -6.62
C LYS A 48 4.90 -7.97 -6.51
N ALA A 49 5.93 -8.17 -5.70
CA ALA A 49 7.04 -7.23 -5.54
C ALA A 49 8.04 -7.24 -6.71
N GLY A 50 7.77 -8.01 -7.78
CA GLY A 50 8.68 -8.20 -8.91
C GLY A 50 9.72 -9.30 -8.69
N GLY A 51 9.58 -10.09 -7.62
CA GLY A 51 10.37 -11.30 -7.43
C GLY A 51 10.04 -12.35 -8.50
N CYS A 52 11.05 -13.06 -8.99
CA CYS A 52 10.91 -14.11 -9.99
C CYS A 52 11.61 -15.40 -9.55
N GLY A 53 11.15 -16.53 -10.08
CA GLY A 53 11.74 -17.84 -9.81
C GLY A 53 11.36 -18.42 -8.44
N VAL A 54 12.27 -19.24 -7.90
CA VAL A 54 12.11 -19.91 -6.60
C VAL A 54 12.12 -18.86 -5.49
N LEU A 55 11.22 -18.99 -4.51
CA LEU A 55 11.17 -18.11 -3.35
C LEU A 55 12.54 -18.17 -2.62
N PRO A 56 13.26 -17.05 -2.48
CA PRO A 56 14.52 -17.03 -1.73
C PRO A 56 14.25 -17.16 -0.23
N ASP A 57 15.32 -17.12 0.56
CA ASP A 57 15.22 -17.08 2.02
C ASP A 57 14.25 -16.01 2.50
N ARG A 58 13.55 -16.32 3.59
CA ARG A 58 12.48 -15.48 4.15
C ARG A 58 12.90 -14.03 4.31
N GLU A 59 14.10 -13.78 4.84
CA GLU A 59 14.60 -12.43 5.06
C GLU A 59 14.81 -11.65 3.75
N VAL A 60 15.33 -12.33 2.72
CA VAL A 60 15.52 -11.74 1.38
C VAL A 60 14.17 -11.39 0.76
N ALA A 61 13.20 -12.32 0.82
CA ALA A 61 11.85 -12.08 0.33
C ALA A 61 11.18 -10.88 1.02
N ILE A 62 11.27 -10.80 2.36
CA ILE A 62 10.74 -9.67 3.14
C ILE A 62 11.42 -8.36 2.74
N ARG A 63 12.75 -8.34 2.61
CA ARG A 63 13.50 -7.14 2.17
C ARG A 63 13.04 -6.66 0.79
N THR A 64 12.82 -7.56 -0.15
CA THR A 64 12.31 -7.22 -1.49
C THR A 64 10.90 -6.64 -1.42
N ILE A 65 9.99 -7.26 -0.65
CA ILE A 65 8.61 -6.76 -0.49
C ILE A 65 8.61 -5.38 0.16
N VAL A 66 9.36 -5.19 1.24
CA VAL A 66 9.47 -3.89 1.95
C VAL A 66 10.07 -2.83 1.04
N LYS A 67 11.05 -3.18 0.20
CA LYS A 67 11.62 -2.27 -0.80
C LYS A 67 10.57 -1.83 -1.82
N ALA A 68 9.76 -2.76 -2.35
CA ALA A 68 8.67 -2.45 -3.27
C ALA A 68 7.62 -1.53 -2.63
N VAL A 69 7.29 -1.75 -1.35
CA VAL A 69 6.39 -0.86 -0.60
C VAL A 69 6.99 0.53 -0.44
N LYS A 70 8.27 0.64 -0.05
CA LYS A 70 8.96 1.93 0.10
C LYS A 70 9.04 2.70 -1.22
N GLN A 71 9.16 1.99 -2.34
CA GLN A 71 9.19 2.56 -3.68
C GLN A 71 7.80 2.88 -4.25
N GLY A 72 6.72 2.55 -3.54
CA GLY A 72 5.34 2.78 -4.00
C GLY A 72 4.87 1.88 -5.14
N THR A 73 5.64 0.84 -5.52
CA THR A 73 5.21 -0.15 -6.51
C THR A 73 4.23 -1.15 -5.92
N LEU A 74 4.35 -1.43 -4.62
CA LEU A 74 3.32 -2.08 -3.80
C LEU A 74 2.75 -1.10 -2.78
N LEU A 75 1.44 -1.16 -2.58
CA LEU A 75 0.71 -0.27 -1.69
C LEU A 75 -0.04 -1.07 -0.64
N LEU A 76 0.08 -0.61 0.61
CA LEU A 76 -0.60 -1.20 1.76
C LEU A 76 -2.01 -0.65 1.87
N VAL A 77 -3.00 -1.51 1.61
CA VAL A 77 -4.42 -1.17 1.76
C VAL A 77 -4.95 -1.75 3.08
N LEU A 78 -5.55 -0.88 3.90
CA LEU A 78 -6.14 -1.16 5.20
C LEU A 78 -7.66 -0.91 5.11
N ASN A 79 -8.40 -1.85 4.52
CA ASN A 79 -9.82 -1.67 4.17
C ASN A 79 -10.72 -2.72 4.84
N ASP A 80 -10.70 -2.83 6.18
CA ASP A 80 -11.59 -3.79 6.86
C ASP A 80 -12.00 -3.38 8.30
N GLY A 81 -12.57 -2.18 8.44
CA GLY A 81 -13.34 -1.74 9.62
C GLY A 81 -12.56 -1.42 10.90
N PHE A 82 -11.48 -2.14 11.20
CA PHE A 82 -10.72 -2.02 12.45
C PHE A 82 -9.35 -1.33 12.30
N ASP A 83 -8.74 -1.41 11.12
CA ASP A 83 -7.47 -0.70 10.82
C ASP A 83 -7.75 0.44 9.85
N ARG A 84 -7.45 1.66 10.29
CA ARG A 84 -7.35 2.83 9.40
C ARG A 84 -5.88 3.17 9.15
N PRO A 85 -5.54 3.71 7.98
CA PRO A 85 -4.23 4.33 7.80
C PRO A 85 -4.00 5.39 8.88
N PHE A 86 -2.78 5.44 9.40
CA PHE A 86 -2.39 6.49 10.32
C PHE A 86 -1.98 7.75 9.53
N LEU A 87 -1.36 7.57 8.36
CA LEU A 87 -1.02 8.63 7.43
C LEU A 87 -1.50 8.25 6.02
N PRO A 88 -2.82 8.37 5.74
CA PRO A 88 -3.39 7.98 4.46
C PRO A 88 -2.83 8.80 3.29
N LEU A 89 -2.89 8.26 2.07
CA LEU A 89 -2.54 9.02 0.86
C LEU A 89 -3.46 10.21 0.61
N VAL A 90 -4.73 10.07 1.00
CA VAL A 90 -5.76 11.10 0.83
C VAL A 90 -6.59 11.25 2.10
N GLU A 91 -7.03 12.47 2.36
CA GLU A 91 -7.85 12.81 3.51
C GLU A 91 -9.08 13.60 3.10
N TRP A 92 -10.18 13.39 3.80
CA TRP A 92 -11.40 14.16 3.62
C TRP A 92 -11.28 15.49 4.36
N ASN A 93 -11.38 16.61 3.64
CA ASN A 93 -11.25 17.95 4.25
C ASN A 93 -12.60 18.57 4.68
N GLY A 94 -13.67 17.77 4.72
CA GLY A 94 -15.04 18.24 4.98
C GLY A 94 -15.84 18.58 3.72
N LYS A 95 -15.20 18.70 2.55
CA LYS A 95 -15.87 18.99 1.27
C LYS A 95 -15.45 18.08 0.13
N GLN A 96 -14.19 17.65 0.12
CA GLN A 96 -13.65 16.78 -0.92
C GLN A 96 -12.44 16.01 -0.36
N TRP A 97 -12.09 14.91 -1.01
CA TRP A 97 -10.84 14.22 -0.82
C TRP A 97 -9.68 15.08 -1.33
N ARG A 98 -8.62 15.17 -0.54
CA ARG A 98 -7.38 15.89 -0.84
C ARG A 98 -6.19 14.96 -0.68
N SER A 99 -5.18 15.12 -1.52
CA SER A 99 -3.88 14.48 -1.31
C SER A 99 -3.28 14.96 0.01
N ASN A 100 -2.85 14.04 0.86
CA ASN A 100 -2.05 14.39 2.04
C ASN A 100 -0.60 14.63 1.57
N ALA A 101 -0.04 15.84 1.72
CA ALA A 101 1.23 16.23 1.10
C ALA A 101 2.50 15.49 1.62
N HIS A 102 2.35 14.51 2.52
CA HIS A 102 3.47 13.82 3.17
C HIS A 102 3.95 12.53 2.47
N TRP A 103 3.46 12.18 1.27
CA TRP A 103 3.85 10.95 0.57
C TRP A 103 5.03 11.11 -0.42
N ALA A 104 5.71 10.00 -0.71
CA ALA A 104 6.89 9.95 -1.59
C ALA A 104 6.52 10.16 -3.06
N PHE A 105 7.35 10.89 -3.84
CA PHE A 105 7.16 11.18 -5.28
C PHE A 105 6.59 10.03 -6.12
N SER A 106 6.93 8.78 -5.78
CA SER A 106 6.48 7.56 -6.45
C SER A 106 4.96 7.32 -6.49
N THR A 107 4.17 7.92 -5.59
CA THR A 107 2.70 7.75 -5.58
C THR A 107 1.93 8.94 -6.17
N SER A 108 2.63 9.97 -6.68
CA SER A 108 2.00 11.17 -7.27
C SER A 108 1.08 10.86 -8.42
N GLY A 109 1.61 10.23 -9.47
CA GLY A 109 0.83 9.91 -10.66
C GLY A 109 -0.41 9.06 -10.35
N LEU A 110 -0.33 8.17 -9.35
CA LEU A 110 -1.49 7.40 -8.90
C LEU A 110 -2.57 8.30 -8.29
N VAL A 111 -2.19 9.14 -7.31
CA VAL A 111 -3.13 10.05 -6.64
C VAL A 111 -3.72 11.03 -7.64
N ASP A 112 -2.90 11.66 -8.49
CA ASP A 112 -3.34 12.64 -9.48
C ASP A 112 -4.32 12.03 -10.48
N SER A 113 -4.14 10.76 -10.86
CA SER A 113 -5.04 10.07 -11.80
C SER A 113 -6.37 9.62 -11.18
N LEU A 114 -6.39 9.27 -9.89
CA LEU A 114 -7.53 8.64 -9.23
C LEU A 114 -8.34 9.59 -8.35
N LEU A 115 -7.71 10.62 -7.75
CA LEU A 115 -8.36 11.57 -6.85
C LEU A 115 -9.55 12.31 -7.49
N PRO A 116 -9.50 12.76 -8.76
CA PRO A 116 -10.67 13.36 -9.40
C PRO A 116 -11.86 12.39 -9.51
N ARG A 117 -11.58 11.11 -9.78
CA ARG A 117 -12.62 10.07 -9.89
C ARG A 117 -13.23 9.77 -8.53
N LEU A 118 -12.40 9.69 -7.49
CA LEU A 118 -12.86 9.52 -6.12
C LEU A 118 -13.82 10.66 -5.72
N ASN A 119 -13.43 11.91 -5.97
CA ASN A 119 -14.27 13.08 -5.68
C ASN A 119 -15.56 13.13 -6.51
N ALA A 120 -15.56 12.60 -7.73
CA ALA A 120 -16.76 12.54 -8.57
C ALA A 120 -17.84 11.57 -8.04
N ARG A 121 -17.51 10.72 -7.06
CA ARG A 121 -18.45 9.78 -6.44
C ARG A 121 -19.29 10.39 -5.31
N GLY A 122 -18.91 11.57 -4.81
CA GLY A 122 -19.45 12.17 -3.58
C GLY A 122 -18.71 11.70 -2.33
#